data_AF-A0A4R6PUZ5-F1
#
_entry.id   AF-A0A4R6PUZ5-F1
#
_cell.length_a   1.000
_cell.length_b   1.000
_cell.length_c   1.000
_cell.angle_alpha   90.00
_cell.angle_beta   90.00
_cell.angle_gamma   90.00
#
_symmetry.space_group_name_H-M   'P 1'
#
loop_
_entity.id
_entity.type
_entity.pdbx_description
1 polymer ?
#
loop_
_entity_poly.entity_id
_entity_poly.type
_entity_poly.pdbx_seq_one_letter_code
_entity_poly.pdbx_strand_id
1 'polypeptide(L)'
;MGDNQDLCVAYKMNAALDPYRDHLIDIRIDENWEQWHGIGKPGLRCVLCRRVVTPFLSTQRNRFVRHESGEGTSASTSAKRTAHESFLHQRCKYWVADQLREAGAIAEVEQQLGDRRPDVLAIRDGRRFAVEVQWSSLSFAAAQERTADLRRAGADEVM
;
A
#
# COMPACT_ATOMS: atom_id res chain seq x y z
N MET A 1 22.04 14.75 -19.41
CA MET A 1 20.67 14.55 -18.90
C MET A 1 20.77 13.47 -17.85
N GLY A 2 20.98 13.86 -16.59
CA GLY A 2 21.17 12.91 -15.50
C GLY A 2 19.81 12.54 -14.92
N ASP A 3 19.46 11.26 -14.98
CA ASP A 3 18.30 10.71 -14.29
C ASP A 3 18.43 11.02 -12.79
N ASN A 4 17.56 11.90 -12.32
CA ASN A 4 17.39 12.20 -10.92
C ASN A 4 16.72 10.98 -10.26
N GLN A 5 17.52 9.97 -9.87
CA GLN A 5 17.04 8.77 -9.19
C GLN A 5 16.64 9.13 -7.77
N ASP A 6 15.39 9.57 -7.59
CA ASP A 6 14.84 9.82 -6.26
C ASP A 6 14.93 8.55 -5.39
N LEU A 7 15.68 8.68 -4.30
CA LEU A 7 15.97 7.60 -3.36
C LEU A 7 14.68 7.19 -2.63
N CYS A 8 14.42 5.88 -2.54
CA CYS A 8 13.27 5.39 -1.83
C CYS A 8 13.49 5.53 -0.31
N VAL A 9 12.57 6.24 0.32
CA VAL A 9 12.56 6.59 1.75
C VAL A 9 12.15 5.43 2.68
N ALA A 10 11.76 4.29 2.11
CA ALA A 10 11.40 3.10 2.87
C ALA A 10 12.62 2.26 3.27
N TYR A 11 13.13 2.52 4.48
CA TYR A 11 14.32 1.83 5.03
C TYR A 11 14.02 0.45 5.62
N LYS A 12 12.89 0.32 6.34
CA LYS A 12 12.43 -0.91 6.97
C LYS A 12 10.92 -0.92 6.95
N MET A 13 10.34 -1.83 6.18
CA MET A 13 8.89 -2.07 6.17
C MET A 13 8.64 -3.49 6.64
N ASN A 14 7.44 -3.77 7.12
CA ASN A 14 7.01 -5.13 7.42
C ASN A 14 6.14 -5.73 6.31
N ALA A 15 5.87 -4.98 5.24
CA ALA A 15 5.13 -5.46 4.09
C ALA A 15 5.74 -4.95 2.78
N ALA A 16 5.55 -5.72 1.72
CA ALA A 16 5.91 -5.41 0.34
C ALA A 16 4.84 -5.97 -0.60
N LEU A 17 4.93 -5.70 -1.90
CA LEU A 17 4.03 -6.27 -2.89
C LEU A 17 4.64 -7.54 -3.50
N ASP A 18 3.79 -8.51 -3.80
CA ASP A 18 4.11 -9.65 -4.63
C ASP A 18 4.59 -9.18 -6.03
N PRO A 19 5.66 -9.78 -6.58
CA PRO A 19 6.23 -9.35 -7.86
C PRO A 19 5.37 -9.64 -9.09
N TYR A 20 4.27 -10.40 -8.96
CA TYR A 20 3.45 -10.86 -10.08
C TYR A 20 2.06 -10.23 -10.12
N ARG A 21 1.43 -10.02 -8.95
CA ARG A 21 0.03 -9.61 -8.80
C ARG A 21 -0.15 -8.35 -7.97
N ASP A 22 0.94 -7.72 -7.52
CA ASP A 22 0.90 -6.54 -6.66
C ASP A 22 0.06 -6.73 -5.38
N HIS A 23 -0.07 -7.96 -4.89
CA HIS A 23 -0.73 -8.26 -3.62
C HIS A 23 0.17 -7.85 -2.45
N LEU A 24 -0.40 -7.30 -1.38
CA LEU A 24 0.38 -6.92 -0.22
C LEU A 24 0.76 -8.16 0.61
N ILE A 25 2.05 -8.40 0.72
CA ILE A 25 2.66 -9.46 1.52
C ILE A 25 3.16 -8.86 2.82
N ASP A 26 2.50 -9.16 3.93
CA ASP A 26 3.01 -8.88 5.28
C ASP A 26 3.99 -9.97 5.70
N ILE A 27 5.27 -9.61 5.82
CA ILE A 27 6.36 -10.54 6.10
C ILE A 27 6.42 -10.95 7.59
N ARG A 28 5.53 -10.42 8.43
CA ARG A 28 5.39 -10.87 9.83
C ARG A 28 4.62 -12.17 9.93
N ILE A 29 3.79 -12.48 8.94
CA ILE A 29 3.06 -13.75 8.84
C ILE A 29 4.07 -14.86 8.51
N ASP A 30 3.99 -15.99 9.20
CA ASP A 30 4.98 -17.08 9.10
C ASP A 30 5.03 -17.68 7.69
N GLU A 31 3.87 -17.94 7.10
CA GLU A 31 3.73 -18.51 5.76
C GLU A 31 4.37 -17.58 4.70
N ASN A 32 4.12 -16.28 4.80
CA ASN A 32 4.72 -15.29 3.91
C ASN A 32 6.25 -15.19 4.11
N TRP A 33 6.70 -15.27 5.36
CA TRP A 33 8.13 -15.26 5.67
C TRP A 33 8.81 -16.48 5.02
N GLU A 34 8.29 -17.68 5.20
CA GLU A 34 8.85 -18.91 4.61
C GLU A 34 8.81 -18.91 3.08
N GLN A 35 7.76 -18.33 2.50
CA GLN A 35 7.62 -18.23 1.05
C GLN A 35 8.68 -17.31 0.43
N TRP A 36 8.94 -16.15 1.04
CA TRP A 36 9.69 -15.05 0.42
C TRP A 36 11.07 -14.78 1.00
N HIS A 37 11.37 -15.26 2.21
CA HIS A 37 12.70 -15.11 2.82
C HIS A 37 13.61 -16.29 2.49
N GLY A 38 14.83 -16.00 2.05
CA GLY A 38 15.88 -17.01 1.80
C GLY A 38 16.64 -16.78 0.51
N ILE A 39 17.69 -17.58 0.31
CA ILE A 39 18.53 -17.52 -0.89
C ILE A 39 17.72 -18.01 -2.10
N GLY A 40 17.81 -17.28 -3.22
CA GLY A 40 17.18 -17.67 -4.49
C GLY A 40 15.67 -17.38 -4.59
N LYS A 41 15.06 -16.77 -3.57
CA LYS A 41 13.67 -16.33 -3.64
C LYS A 41 13.55 -15.07 -4.51
N PRO A 42 12.49 -14.95 -5.34
CA PRO A 42 12.22 -13.70 -6.05
C PRO A 42 12.02 -12.57 -5.04
N GLY A 43 12.67 -11.43 -5.28
CA GLY A 43 12.49 -10.26 -4.43
C GLY A 43 11.05 -9.74 -4.51
N LEU A 44 10.56 -9.19 -3.39
CA LEU A 44 9.27 -8.50 -3.35
C LEU A 44 9.42 -7.10 -3.98
N ARG A 45 8.31 -6.40 -4.20
CA ARG A 45 8.31 -5.03 -4.76
C ARG A 45 7.97 -4.02 -3.66
N CYS A 46 8.72 -2.92 -3.58
CA CYS A 46 8.46 -1.85 -2.64
C CYS A 46 7.06 -1.26 -2.89
N VAL A 47 6.28 -1.10 -1.82
CA VAL A 47 4.95 -0.49 -1.88
C VAL A 47 4.98 0.95 -2.41
N LEU A 48 6.09 1.69 -2.20
CA LEU A 48 6.22 3.09 -2.60
C LEU A 48 6.79 3.26 -4.02
N CYS A 49 8.00 2.74 -4.26
CA CYS A 49 8.72 2.99 -5.51
C CYS A 49 8.66 1.82 -6.51
N ARG A 50 7.98 0.72 -6.14
CA ARG A 50 7.93 -0.52 -6.92
C ARG A 50 9.31 -1.09 -7.26
N ARG A 51 10.42 -0.70 -6.64
CA ARG A 51 11.73 -1.37 -6.82
C ARG A 51 11.79 -2.67 -6.04
N VAL A 52 12.76 -3.53 -6.36
CA VAL A 52 12.94 -4.81 -5.65
C VAL A 52 13.36 -4.56 -4.20
N VAL A 53 12.75 -5.30 -3.28
CA VAL A 53 13.08 -5.33 -1.85
C VAL A 53 13.18 -6.78 -1.37
N THR A 54 14.08 -7.02 -0.44
CA THR A 54 14.36 -8.35 0.10
C THR A 54 13.93 -8.43 1.56
N PRO A 55 13.17 -9.47 1.95
CA PRO A 55 12.96 -9.82 3.35
C PRO A 55 14.29 -10.03 4.09
N PHE A 56 14.38 -9.58 5.34
CA PHE A 56 15.52 -9.83 6.21
C PHE A 56 15.12 -9.84 7.67
N LEU A 57 15.92 -10.52 8.48
CA LEU A 57 15.79 -10.55 9.93
C LEU A 57 16.71 -9.49 10.54
N SER A 58 16.14 -8.57 11.31
CA SER A 58 16.94 -7.60 12.07
C SER A 58 17.70 -8.28 13.22
N THR A 59 18.66 -7.55 13.80
CA THR A 59 19.41 -8.00 15.00
C THR A 59 18.51 -8.32 16.19
N GLN A 60 17.37 -7.63 16.32
CA GLN A 60 16.36 -7.89 17.35
C GLN A 60 15.36 -8.99 16.97
N ARG A 61 15.65 -9.77 15.91
CA ARG A 61 14.78 -10.83 15.38
C ARG A 61 13.42 -10.38 14.86
N ASN A 62 13.23 -9.08 14.62
CA ASN A 62 12.06 -8.56 13.90
C ASN A 62 12.25 -8.74 12.39
N ARG A 63 11.18 -9.12 11.70
CA ARG A 63 11.13 -9.34 10.25
C ARG A 63 10.79 -8.05 9.51
N PHE A 64 11.56 -7.75 8.47
CA PHE A 64 11.39 -6.56 7.64
C PHE A 64 11.70 -6.86 6.18
N VAL A 65 11.39 -5.92 5.30
CA VAL A 65 11.90 -5.83 3.94
C VAL A 65 12.76 -4.57 3.79
N ARG A 66 13.75 -4.61 2.89
CA ARG A 66 14.63 -3.49 2.57
C ARG A 66 15.02 -3.51 1.10
N HIS A 67 15.42 -2.36 0.58
CA HIS A 67 16.16 -2.28 -0.68
C HIS A 67 17.55 -2.93 -0.52
N GLU A 68 18.17 -3.33 -1.63
CA GLU A 68 19.55 -3.82 -1.61
C GLU A 68 20.52 -2.74 -1.09
N SER A 69 21.60 -3.18 -0.44
CA SER A 69 22.56 -2.29 0.21
C SER A 69 23.22 -1.34 -0.79
N GLY A 70 23.12 -0.03 -0.56
CA GLY A 70 23.69 1.03 -1.40
C GLY A 70 22.67 2.07 -1.89
N GLU A 71 21.38 1.77 -1.83
CA GLU A 71 20.31 2.65 -2.35
C GLU A 71 19.64 3.57 -1.30
N GLY A 72 20.21 3.69 -0.10
CA GLY A 72 19.52 4.35 1.01
C GLY A 72 20.45 5.15 1.93
N THR A 73 20.68 6.42 1.59
CA THR A 73 21.12 7.51 2.49
C THR A 73 20.93 8.82 1.72
N SER A 74 20.21 9.86 2.13
CA SER A 74 19.65 10.28 3.41
C SER A 74 18.39 11.10 3.13
N ALA A 75 17.35 10.99 3.97
CA ALA A 75 16.17 11.85 3.89
C ALA A 75 16.00 12.61 5.21
N SER A 76 15.51 13.85 5.14
CA SER A 76 15.21 14.66 6.33
C SER A 76 14.15 13.98 7.20
N THR A 77 14.13 14.27 8.51
CA THR A 77 13.14 13.68 9.44
C THR A 77 11.69 13.97 9.03
N SER A 78 11.43 15.11 8.39
CA SER A 78 10.10 15.40 7.85
C SER A 78 9.73 14.51 6.68
N ALA A 79 10.66 14.33 5.73
CA ALA A 79 10.48 13.39 4.61
C ALA A 79 10.27 11.96 5.11
N LYS A 80 10.96 11.55 6.18
CA LYS A 80 10.75 10.24 6.83
C LYS A 80 9.33 10.07 7.40
N ARG A 81 8.77 11.12 8.02
CA ARG A 81 7.40 11.06 8.59
C ARG A 81 6.33 10.97 7.51
N THR A 82 6.41 11.82 6.49
CA THR A 82 5.47 11.79 5.36
C THR A 82 5.55 10.47 4.61
N ALA A 83 6.77 9.95 4.38
CA ALA A 83 6.96 8.64 3.78
C ALA A 83 6.35 7.49 4.59
N HIS A 84 6.49 7.54 5.92
CA HIS A 84 5.92 6.55 6.80
C HIS A 84 4.39 6.62 6.82
N GLU A 85 3.82 7.83 6.82
CA GLU A 85 2.38 8.04 6.69
C GLU A 85 1.85 7.49 5.36
N SER A 86 2.49 7.81 4.23
CA SER A 86 2.13 7.26 2.92
C SER A 86 2.24 5.73 2.89
N PHE A 87 3.25 5.14 3.54
CA PHE A 87 3.39 3.70 3.67
C PHE A 87 2.24 3.08 4.48
N LEU A 88 1.92 3.64 5.64
CA LEU A 88 0.85 3.13 6.49
C LEU A 88 -0.51 3.28 5.82
N HIS A 89 -0.74 4.41 5.17
CA HIS A 89 -1.94 4.66 4.36
C HIS A 89 -2.05 3.58 3.27
N GLN A 90 -1.01 3.37 2.47
CA GLN A 90 -1.01 2.36 1.41
C GLN A 90 -1.20 0.94 1.96
N ARG A 91 -0.59 0.61 3.09
CA ARG A 91 -0.77 -0.69 3.76
C ARG A 91 -2.24 -0.91 4.16
N CYS A 92 -2.90 0.13 4.66
CA CYS A 92 -4.32 0.08 4.98
C CYS A 92 -5.20 -0.09 3.72
N LYS A 93 -4.90 0.58 2.59
CA LYS A 93 -5.66 0.40 1.33
C LYS A 93 -5.64 -1.06 0.89
N TYR A 94 -4.46 -1.66 0.85
CA TYR A 94 -4.31 -3.06 0.45
C TYR A 94 -4.98 -4.03 1.43
N TRP A 95 -4.82 -3.81 2.75
CA TRP A 95 -5.52 -4.63 3.74
C TRP A 95 -7.04 -4.57 3.55
N VAL A 96 -7.62 -3.39 3.33
CA VAL A 96 -9.05 -3.24 3.04
C VAL A 96 -9.44 -4.00 1.78
N ALA A 97 -8.66 -3.88 0.70
CA ALA A 97 -8.94 -4.60 -0.55
C ALA A 97 -8.92 -6.12 -0.35
N ASP A 98 -7.96 -6.65 0.41
CA ASP A 98 -7.87 -8.09 0.70
C ASP A 98 -9.05 -8.57 1.56
N GLN A 99 -9.44 -7.81 2.58
CA GLN A 99 -10.63 -8.15 3.39
C GLN A 99 -11.93 -8.13 2.56
N LEU A 100 -12.06 -7.19 1.62
CA LEU A 100 -13.20 -7.15 0.71
C LEU A 100 -13.20 -8.36 -0.25
N ARG A 101 -12.03 -8.77 -0.74
CA ARG A 101 -11.87 -9.98 -1.57
C ARG A 101 -12.21 -11.25 -0.80
N GLU A 102 -11.74 -11.38 0.43
CA GLU A 102 -12.12 -12.48 1.33
C GLU A 102 -13.63 -12.52 1.58
N ALA A 103 -14.28 -11.35 1.63
CA ALA A 103 -15.74 -11.23 1.72
C ALA A 103 -16.47 -11.46 0.39
N GLY A 104 -15.77 -11.83 -0.69
CA GLY A 104 -16.34 -12.17 -2.00
C GLY A 104 -16.52 -11.00 -2.98
N ALA A 105 -15.93 -9.85 -2.71
CA ALA A 105 -15.92 -8.72 -3.64
C ALA A 105 -14.76 -8.81 -4.65
N ILE A 106 -14.92 -8.19 -5.82
CA ILE A 106 -13.80 -7.85 -6.71
C ILE A 106 -13.30 -6.49 -6.26
N ALA A 107 -12.16 -6.41 -5.58
CA ALA A 107 -11.61 -5.16 -5.05
C ALA A 107 -10.26 -4.81 -5.67
N GLU A 108 -10.03 -3.53 -5.94
CA GLU A 108 -8.79 -2.98 -6.50
C GLU A 108 -8.40 -1.68 -5.77
N VAL A 109 -7.10 -1.50 -5.55
CA VAL A 109 -6.54 -0.30 -4.90
C VAL A 109 -6.32 0.78 -5.96
N GLU A 110 -6.77 2.01 -5.67
CA GLU A 110 -6.59 3.18 -6.54
C GLU A 110 -7.09 2.98 -8.00
N GLN A 111 -8.16 2.21 -8.18
CA GLN A 111 -8.82 2.05 -9.47
C GLN A 111 -9.71 3.25 -9.79
N GLN A 112 -9.72 3.69 -11.05
CA GLN A 112 -10.51 4.82 -11.50
C GLN A 112 -12.02 4.54 -11.42
N LEU A 113 -12.78 5.52 -10.93
CA LEU A 113 -14.24 5.56 -10.89
C LEU A 113 -14.69 6.93 -11.40
N GLY A 114 -15.15 7.00 -12.65
CA GLY A 114 -15.48 8.29 -13.29
C GLY A 114 -14.26 9.22 -13.31
N ASP A 115 -14.41 10.43 -12.78
CA ASP A 115 -13.35 11.43 -12.61
C ASP A 115 -12.60 11.31 -11.26
N ARG A 116 -12.96 10.33 -10.43
CA ARG A 116 -12.37 10.08 -9.11
C ARG A 116 -11.56 8.80 -9.06
N ARG A 117 -10.70 8.71 -8.06
CA ARG A 117 -9.90 7.52 -7.78
C ARG A 117 -9.92 7.26 -6.27
N PRO A 118 -10.90 6.48 -5.77
CA PRO A 118 -10.93 6.13 -4.36
C PRO A 118 -9.71 5.29 -3.99
N ASP A 119 -9.37 5.26 -2.69
CA ASP A 119 -8.28 4.44 -2.19
C ASP A 119 -8.48 2.95 -2.48
N VAL A 120 -9.73 2.47 -2.35
CA VAL A 120 -10.14 1.13 -2.79
C VAL A 120 -11.48 1.21 -3.51
N LEU A 121 -11.58 0.59 -4.67
CA LEU A 121 -12.83 0.36 -5.38
C LEU A 121 -13.17 -1.12 -5.30
N ALA A 122 -14.37 -1.46 -4.85
CA ALA A 122 -14.85 -2.84 -4.80
C ALA A 122 -16.21 -3.01 -5.47
N ILE A 123 -16.42 -4.19 -6.06
CA ILE A 123 -17.69 -4.58 -6.68
C ILE A 123 -18.16 -5.88 -6.03
N ARG A 124 -19.38 -5.86 -5.49
CA ARG A 124 -20.04 -7.03 -4.93
C ARG A 124 -21.53 -6.97 -5.23
N ASP A 125 -22.09 -8.07 -5.72
CA ASP A 125 -23.51 -8.18 -6.07
C ASP A 125 -24.01 -7.05 -6.99
N GLY A 126 -23.14 -6.64 -7.93
CA GLY A 126 -23.41 -5.55 -8.88
C GLY A 126 -23.30 -4.13 -8.32
N ARG A 127 -22.99 -3.97 -7.03
CA ARG A 127 -22.85 -2.67 -6.35
C ARG A 127 -21.39 -2.25 -6.25
N ARG A 128 -21.12 -0.96 -6.46
CA ARG A 128 -19.80 -0.33 -6.36
C ARG A 128 -19.62 0.33 -4.99
N PHE A 129 -18.61 -0.11 -4.26
CA PHE A 129 -18.18 0.45 -2.99
C PHE A 129 -16.89 1.22 -3.20
N ALA A 130 -16.88 2.51 -2.88
CA ALA A 130 -15.68 3.33 -2.84
C ALA A 130 -15.24 3.52 -1.39
N VAL A 131 -14.02 3.11 -1.05
CA VAL A 131 -13.47 3.28 0.30
C VAL A 131 -12.36 4.33 0.27
N GLU A 132 -12.40 5.27 1.21
CA GLU A 132 -11.37 6.27 1.45
C GLU A 132 -10.71 6.01 2.80
N VAL A 133 -9.41 5.69 2.81
CA VAL A 133 -8.67 5.48 4.05
C VAL A 133 -8.12 6.83 4.49
N GLN A 134 -8.57 7.30 5.65
CA GLN A 134 -8.12 8.58 6.18
C GLN A 134 -7.18 8.38 7.38
N TRP A 135 -5.92 8.80 7.24
CA TRP A 135 -4.92 8.74 8.31
C TRP A 135 -4.95 9.97 9.23
N SER A 136 -5.14 11.16 8.65
CA SER A 136 -5.20 12.44 9.37
C SER A 136 -6.63 12.89 9.63
N SER A 137 -6.89 13.68 10.66
CA SER A 137 -8.26 14.16 10.93
C SER A 137 -8.86 14.90 9.73
N LEU A 138 -10.06 14.51 9.32
CA LEU A 138 -10.84 15.19 8.30
C LEU A 138 -12.01 15.92 8.95
N SER A 139 -12.31 17.14 8.52
CA SER A 139 -13.50 17.83 8.98
C SER A 139 -14.75 17.14 8.45
N PHE A 140 -15.86 17.21 9.19
CA PHE A 140 -17.11 16.62 8.76
C PHE A 140 -17.60 17.16 7.41
N ALA A 141 -17.47 18.47 7.18
CA ALA A 141 -17.82 19.10 5.91
C ALA A 141 -17.00 18.55 4.74
N ALA A 142 -15.68 18.40 4.93
CA ALA A 142 -14.82 17.81 3.90
C ALA A 142 -15.10 16.33 3.67
N ALA A 143 -15.47 15.57 4.71
CA ALA A 143 -15.92 14.18 4.56
C ALA A 143 -17.21 14.10 3.74
N GLN A 144 -18.20 14.93 4.04
CA GLN A 144 -19.45 14.98 3.28
C GLN A 144 -19.25 15.33 1.80
N GLU A 145 -18.39 16.32 1.52
CA GLU A 145 -18.06 16.71 0.15
C GLU A 145 -17.41 15.56 -0.62
N ARG A 146 -16.38 14.92 -0.05
CA ARG A 146 -15.71 13.76 -0.67
C ARG A 146 -16.68 12.60 -0.91
N THR A 147 -17.58 12.32 0.03
CA THR A 147 -18.62 11.29 -0.14
C THR A 147 -19.57 11.64 -1.29
N ALA A 148 -20.01 12.90 -1.38
CA ALA A 148 -20.88 13.34 -2.47
C ALA A 148 -20.19 13.23 -3.84
N ASP A 149 -18.90 13.56 -3.91
CA ASP A 149 -18.10 13.43 -5.14
C ASP A 149 -18.01 11.99 -5.62
N LEU A 150 -17.69 11.04 -4.73
CA LEU A 150 -17.59 9.62 -5.10
C LEU A 150 -18.93 9.03 -5.55
N ARG A 151 -20.04 9.45 -4.92
CA ARG A 151 -21.39 9.08 -5.37
C ARG A 151 -21.70 9.63 -6.76
N ARG A 152 -21.37 10.90 -7.03
CA ARG A 152 -21.52 11.49 -8.37
C ARG A 152 -20.68 10.78 -9.42
N ALA A 153 -19.50 10.29 -9.03
CA ALA A 153 -18.61 9.53 -9.90
C ALA A 153 -19.08 8.09 -10.17
N GLY A 154 -20.10 7.60 -9.44
CA GLY A 154 -20.77 6.33 -9.69
C GLY A 154 -20.62 5.27 -8.59
N ALA A 155 -20.21 5.66 -7.38
CA ALA A 155 -20.24 4.76 -6.22
C ALA A 155 -21.67 4.61 -5.68
N ASP A 156 -22.10 3.38 -5.43
CA ASP A 156 -23.38 3.10 -4.77
C ASP A 156 -23.27 3.28 -3.26
N GLU A 157 -22.11 2.94 -2.69
CA GLU A 157 -21.78 3.08 -1.27
C GLU A 157 -20.38 3.69 -1.10
N VAL A 158 -20.21 4.53 -0.08
CA VAL A 158 -18.93 5.17 0.25
C VAL A 158 -18.61 4.91 1.72
N MET A 159 -17.38 4.48 1.99
CA MET A 159 -16.89 4.14 3.32
C MET A 159 -15.61 4.90 3.68
#